data_AF-A0A653J7S0-F1
#
_entry.id   AF-A0A653J7S0-F1
#
_cell.length_a   1.000
_cell.length_b   1.000
_cell.length_c   1.000
_cell.angle_alpha   90.00
_cell.angle_beta   90.00
_cell.angle_gamma   90.00
#
_symmetry.space_group_name_H-M   'P 1'
#
loop_
_entity.id
_entity.type
_entity.pdbx_description
1 polymer ?
#
loop_
_entity_poly.entity_id
_entity_poly.type
_entity_poly.pdbx_seq_one_letter_code
_entity_poly.pdbx_strand_id
1 'polypeptide(L)'
;MPPGSRLPEWLVEQGIGEDRAILVEGGLVDSGEILAARLQRHDGLHAGLIADAKLIARARGARRGTVLFDTGEEALVDGLPPDAREGAPVRVQVTRARLAEKGRYKRAQARPTDARPRAAPALADGLRATGLPVRTVRRFPQDPWPELLNEVLDGTVAFPSGSLLLSPTPAMTLIDIDGTLPPPALARAAVPVIAGAIGRFDLAGSIGIDFPSLESREDRRALDQALADALATWPHQRTAMNGFGFVQLISRLERPSLLATVQGGPWRAGALLLLRRLEDESRPGSLLAQAHPRVIAAVEPEWRDEAVRRTGRAIAWQADPTLAPLGGFAQALAS
;
A
#
# COMPACT_ATOMS: atom_id res chain seq x y z
N MET A 1 18.29 -1.43 27.96
CA MET A 1 16.90 -1.60 27.54
C MET A 1 16.05 -1.81 28.79
N PRO A 2 14.93 -1.08 28.96
CA PRO A 2 14.02 -1.35 30.06
C PRO A 2 13.38 -2.75 29.86
N PRO A 3 13.06 -3.46 30.94
CA PRO A 3 12.41 -4.77 30.85
C PRO A 3 10.98 -4.57 30.35
N GLY A 4 10.70 -4.98 29.09
CA GLY A 4 9.33 -5.04 28.57
C GLY A 4 9.11 -4.57 27.13
N SER A 5 10.06 -3.89 26.47
CA SER A 5 9.88 -3.47 25.06
C SER A 5 10.01 -4.70 24.15
N ARG A 6 8.88 -5.27 23.73
CA ARG A 6 8.88 -6.37 22.77
C ARG A 6 9.23 -5.82 21.38
N LEU A 7 10.10 -6.51 20.66
CA LEU A 7 10.49 -6.10 19.32
C LEU A 7 9.28 -6.05 18.37
N PRO A 8 9.21 -5.09 17.44
CA PRO A 8 8.21 -5.08 16.38
C PRO A 8 8.25 -6.37 15.54
N GLU A 9 7.09 -6.94 15.24
CA GLU A 9 6.94 -8.16 14.43
C GLU A 9 5.93 -7.92 13.29
N TRP A 10 6.28 -8.36 12.07
CA TRP A 10 5.36 -8.42 10.95
C TRP A 10 4.47 -9.66 11.06
N LEU A 11 3.16 -9.45 11.02
CA LEU A 11 2.17 -10.50 10.81
C LEU A 11 1.74 -10.48 9.35
N VAL A 12 1.86 -11.61 8.66
CA VAL A 12 1.54 -11.74 7.23
C VAL A 12 0.41 -12.72 7.05
N GLU A 13 -0.66 -12.30 6.38
CA GLU A 13 -1.80 -13.14 6.04
C GLU A 13 -1.87 -13.31 4.51
N GLN A 14 -1.75 -14.55 4.05
CA GLN A 14 -1.80 -14.88 2.61
C GLN A 14 -3.24 -15.09 2.16
N GLY A 15 -3.61 -14.55 1.00
CA GLY A 15 -5.00 -14.50 0.55
C GLY A 15 -5.26 -15.05 -0.82
N ILE A 16 -6.47 -14.76 -1.27
CA ILE A 16 -6.88 -14.92 -2.66
C ILE A 16 -6.62 -13.58 -3.33
N GLY A 17 -5.83 -13.55 -4.40
CA GLY A 17 -5.53 -12.34 -5.18
C GLY A 17 -4.57 -11.34 -4.50
N GLU A 18 -4.37 -11.41 -3.19
CA GLU A 18 -3.38 -10.59 -2.48
C GLU A 18 -2.89 -11.18 -1.16
N ASP A 19 -1.69 -10.76 -0.76
CA ASP A 19 -1.15 -10.91 0.58
C ASP A 19 -1.16 -9.57 1.30
N ARG A 20 -1.42 -9.59 2.61
CA ARG A 20 -1.49 -8.38 3.43
C ARG A 20 -0.73 -8.58 4.75
N ALA A 21 -0.09 -7.52 5.24
CA ALA A 21 0.75 -7.58 6.42
C ALA A 21 0.63 -6.33 7.29
N ILE A 22 0.74 -6.52 8.60
CA ILE A 22 0.79 -5.43 9.59
C ILE A 22 2.02 -5.61 10.48
N LEU A 23 2.65 -4.51 10.85
CA LEU A 23 3.73 -4.44 11.82
C LEU A 23 3.13 -4.00 13.16
N VAL A 24 3.29 -4.82 14.19
CA VAL A 24 2.76 -4.55 15.53
C VAL A 24 3.88 -4.65 16.56
N GLU A 25 3.78 -3.86 17.63
CA GLU A 25 4.70 -4.01 18.76
C GLU A 25 4.32 -5.27 19.57
N GLY A 26 5.27 -6.19 19.74
CA GLY A 26 5.09 -7.33 20.62
C GLY A 26 4.17 -8.45 20.16
N GLY A 27 3.92 -8.54 18.85
CA GLY A 27 3.34 -9.71 18.17
C GLY A 27 1.85 -9.96 18.44
N LEU A 28 1.18 -9.06 19.16
CA LEU A 28 -0.26 -9.12 19.42
C LEU A 28 -0.91 -7.88 18.82
N VAL A 29 -2.07 -8.06 18.18
CA VAL A 29 -2.91 -6.93 17.73
C VAL A 29 -3.62 -6.27 18.92
N ASP A 30 -3.68 -6.94 20.08
CA ASP A 30 -4.38 -6.50 21.29
C ASP A 30 -3.87 -5.16 21.87
N SER A 31 -2.63 -4.74 21.55
CA SER A 31 -2.12 -3.40 21.91
C SER A 31 -2.67 -2.29 21.00
N GLY A 32 -3.35 -2.64 19.91
CA GLY A 32 -4.12 -1.74 19.04
C GLY A 32 -3.32 -0.88 18.07
N GLU A 33 -2.00 -0.78 18.21
CA GLU A 33 -1.19 0.12 17.37
C GLU A 33 -0.51 -0.61 16.21
N ILE A 34 -1.00 -0.33 15.00
CA ILE A 34 -0.36 -0.73 13.74
C ILE A 34 0.74 0.29 13.44
N LEU A 35 2.00 -0.14 13.53
CA LEU A 35 3.15 0.71 13.21
C LEU A 35 3.34 0.88 11.71
N ALA A 36 3.03 -0.16 10.94
CA ALA A 36 3.05 -0.13 9.49
C ALA A 36 2.11 -1.19 8.90
N ALA A 37 1.64 -0.97 7.68
CA ALA A 37 0.93 -1.99 6.93
C ALA A 37 1.47 -2.09 5.51
N ARG A 38 1.27 -3.25 4.88
CA ARG A 38 1.72 -3.50 3.52
C ARG A 38 0.77 -4.47 2.84
N LEU A 39 0.49 -4.22 1.57
CA LEU A 39 -0.37 -5.03 0.73
C LEU A 39 0.36 -5.31 -0.57
N GLN A 40 0.32 -6.57 -1.01
CA GLN A 40 0.89 -7.00 -2.28
C GLN A 40 -0.15 -7.82 -3.02
N ARG A 41 -0.66 -7.27 -4.13
CA ARG A 41 -1.47 -8.04 -5.08
C ARG A 41 -0.63 -9.16 -5.69
N HIS A 42 -1.26 -10.26 -6.08
CA HIS A 42 -0.58 -11.37 -6.75
C HIS A 42 -0.36 -11.11 -8.25
N ASP A 43 -1.14 -10.21 -8.84
CA ASP A 43 -0.98 -9.76 -10.20
C ASP A 43 -0.12 -8.50 -10.30
N GLY A 44 0.45 -8.30 -11.49
CA GLY A 44 1.21 -7.11 -11.84
C GLY A 44 2.74 -7.27 -11.78
N LEU A 45 3.43 -6.29 -12.36
CA LEU A 45 4.88 -6.18 -12.23
C LEU A 45 5.28 -5.63 -10.85
N HIS A 46 5.98 -6.45 -10.06
CA HIS A 46 6.51 -6.05 -8.74
C HIS A 46 8.02 -5.81 -8.76
N ALA A 47 8.48 -4.89 -7.90
CA ALA A 47 9.90 -4.63 -7.73
C ALA A 47 10.66 -5.90 -7.32
N GLY A 48 11.81 -6.14 -7.96
CA GLY A 48 12.64 -7.32 -7.74
C GLY A 48 12.43 -8.46 -8.73
N LEU A 49 11.32 -8.47 -9.50
CA LEU A 49 11.11 -9.38 -10.63
C LEU A 49 12.27 -9.25 -11.62
N ILE A 50 12.84 -10.38 -12.04
CA ILE A 50 13.81 -10.44 -13.14
C ILE A 50 13.25 -11.38 -14.19
N ALA A 51 12.99 -10.84 -15.37
CA ALA A 51 12.46 -11.63 -16.48
C ALA A 51 12.97 -11.08 -17.81
N ASP A 52 12.88 -11.93 -18.83
CA ASP A 52 13.08 -11.49 -20.20
C ASP A 52 11.81 -10.77 -20.67
N ALA A 53 11.98 -9.63 -21.34
CA ALA A 53 10.89 -8.84 -21.90
C ALA A 53 11.27 -8.39 -23.31
N LYS A 54 10.28 -8.16 -24.16
CA LYS A 54 10.50 -7.69 -25.54
C LYS A 54 10.61 -6.16 -25.55
N LEU A 55 11.68 -5.61 -26.12
CA LEU A 55 11.78 -4.16 -26.34
C LEU A 55 10.82 -3.75 -27.46
N ILE A 56 9.74 -3.03 -27.13
CA ILE A 56 8.67 -2.67 -28.08
C ILE A 56 8.72 -1.23 -28.57
N ALA A 57 9.44 -0.35 -27.86
CA ALA A 57 9.64 1.04 -28.30
C ALA A 57 10.96 1.61 -27.77
N ARG A 58 11.75 2.25 -28.64
CA ARG A 58 13.00 2.94 -28.33
C ARG A 58 13.29 4.01 -29.39
N ALA A 59 13.40 5.27 -28.98
CA ALA A 59 13.90 6.32 -29.87
C ALA A 59 15.38 6.05 -30.24
N ARG A 60 15.79 6.38 -31.48
CA ARG A 60 17.14 6.11 -31.98
C ARG A 60 18.21 6.69 -31.04
N GLY A 61 19.14 5.85 -30.57
CA GLY A 61 20.22 6.24 -29.66
C GLY A 61 19.79 6.48 -28.21
N ALA A 62 18.49 6.40 -27.88
CA ALA A 62 18.02 6.59 -26.52
C ALA A 62 18.47 5.44 -25.61
N ARG A 63 18.76 5.77 -24.36
CA ARG A 63 18.99 4.80 -23.27
C ARG A 63 17.69 4.36 -22.60
N ARG A 64 16.56 4.93 -23.02
CA ARG A 64 15.22 4.67 -22.49
C ARG A 64 14.33 4.07 -23.56
N GLY A 65 13.40 3.22 -23.13
CA GLY A 65 12.43 2.58 -23.99
C GLY A 65 11.25 2.01 -23.21
N THR A 66 10.42 1.22 -23.89
CA THR A 66 9.34 0.45 -23.28
C THR A 66 9.52 -1.03 -23.60
N VAL A 67 9.44 -1.87 -22.58
CA VAL A 67 9.48 -3.33 -22.71
C VAL A 67 8.11 -3.92 -22.42
N LEU A 68 7.76 -5.01 -23.10
CA LEU A 68 6.55 -5.80 -22.93
C LEU A 68 6.92 -7.17 -22.35
N PHE A 69 6.32 -7.52 -21.22
CA PHE A 69 6.48 -8.83 -20.59
C PHE A 69 5.50 -9.84 -21.20
N ASP A 70 5.77 -11.13 -21.01
CA ASP A 70 4.88 -12.21 -21.49
C ASP A 70 3.48 -12.17 -20.85
N THR A 71 3.35 -11.50 -19.69
CA THR A 71 2.06 -11.22 -19.04
C THR A 71 1.22 -10.19 -19.79
N GLY A 72 1.76 -9.53 -20.81
CA GLY A 72 1.14 -8.41 -21.53
C GLY A 72 1.36 -7.06 -20.85
N GLU A 73 2.04 -7.01 -19.70
CA GLU A 73 2.33 -5.75 -19.01
C GLU A 73 3.54 -5.01 -19.61
N GLU A 74 3.46 -3.68 -19.55
CA GLU A 74 4.53 -2.80 -20.05
C GLU A 74 5.30 -2.11 -18.91
N ALA A 75 6.62 -2.02 -19.07
CA ALA A 75 7.48 -1.21 -18.21
C ALA A 75 8.33 -0.22 -19.02
N LEU A 76 8.57 0.95 -18.45
CA LEU A 76 9.61 1.85 -18.93
C LEU A 76 10.97 1.30 -18.50
N VAL A 77 11.85 1.06 -19.47
CA VAL A 77 13.23 0.63 -19.21
C VAL A 77 14.17 1.83 -19.33
N ASP A 78 15.14 1.92 -18.42
CA ASP A 78 16.23 2.91 -18.47
C ASP A 78 17.59 2.24 -18.34
N GLY A 79 18.59 2.78 -19.04
CA GLY A 79 19.94 2.23 -19.10
C GLY A 79 20.12 1.14 -20.16
N LEU A 80 19.31 1.15 -21.23
CA LEU A 80 19.49 0.24 -22.37
C LEU A 80 20.91 0.35 -22.95
N PRO A 81 21.54 -0.79 -23.31
CA PRO A 81 22.83 -0.77 -23.98
C PRO A 81 22.67 -0.19 -25.42
N PRO A 82 23.75 0.34 -26.02
CA PRO A 82 23.69 0.99 -27.32
C PRO A 82 23.11 0.10 -28.43
N ASP A 83 23.41 -1.19 -28.38
CA ASP A 83 23.06 -2.22 -29.36
C ASP A 83 21.65 -2.83 -29.15
N ALA A 84 20.90 -2.43 -28.13
CA ALA A 84 19.53 -2.91 -27.89
C ALA A 84 18.61 -2.60 -29.09
N ARG A 85 17.89 -3.60 -29.62
CA ARG A 85 17.03 -3.43 -30.82
C ARG A 85 15.57 -3.62 -30.47
N GLU A 86 14.71 -2.79 -31.05
CA GLU A 86 13.27 -3.06 -31.01
C GLU A 86 12.99 -4.46 -31.58
N GLY A 87 12.04 -5.16 -30.96
CA GLY A 87 11.70 -6.54 -31.25
C GLY A 87 12.59 -7.58 -30.55
N ALA A 88 13.77 -7.21 -30.06
CA ALA A 88 14.69 -8.14 -29.40
C ALA A 88 14.33 -8.36 -27.91
N PRO A 89 14.66 -9.54 -27.36
CA PRO A 89 14.56 -9.77 -25.92
C PRO A 89 15.60 -8.94 -25.18
N VAL A 90 15.21 -8.40 -24.04
CA VAL A 90 16.08 -7.71 -23.08
C VAL A 90 15.74 -8.25 -21.70
N ARG A 91 16.75 -8.75 -21.00
CA ARG A 91 16.59 -9.12 -19.60
C ARG A 91 16.54 -7.89 -18.73
N VAL A 92 15.49 -7.76 -17.94
CA VAL A 92 15.27 -6.59 -17.10
C VAL A 92 14.91 -6.99 -15.67
N GLN A 93 15.33 -6.16 -14.72
CA GLN A 93 14.84 -6.16 -13.36
C GLN A 93 13.80 -5.04 -13.19
N VAL A 94 12.61 -5.36 -12.73
CA VAL A 94 11.62 -4.35 -12.31
C VAL A 94 12.12 -3.68 -11.04
N THR A 95 12.24 -2.35 -11.07
CA THR A 95 12.73 -1.54 -9.95
C THR A 95 11.62 -0.82 -9.21
N ARG A 96 10.48 -0.61 -9.88
CA ARG A 96 9.27 0.00 -9.30
C ARG A 96 8.05 -0.55 -9.99
N ALA A 97 7.05 -0.96 -9.21
CA ALA A 97 5.78 -1.41 -9.72
C ALA A 97 5.03 -0.31 -10.49
N ARG A 98 3.99 -0.71 -11.21
CA ARG A 98 3.04 0.22 -11.81
C ARG A 98 2.39 1.08 -10.71
N LEU A 99 2.20 2.37 -10.98
CA LEU A 99 1.40 3.25 -10.12
C LEU A 99 0.15 3.68 -10.88
N ALA A 100 -1.02 3.45 -10.29
CA ALA A 100 -2.27 4.05 -10.74
C ALA A 100 -2.44 5.39 -10.00
N GLU A 101 -2.60 6.48 -10.76
CA GLU A 101 -2.89 7.81 -10.23
C GLU A 101 -4.20 8.30 -10.88
N LYS A 102 -4.93 9.20 -10.20
CA LYS A 102 -6.17 9.77 -10.76
C LYS A 102 -5.88 10.38 -12.14
N GLY A 103 -6.47 9.79 -13.19
CA GLY A 103 -6.38 10.26 -14.57
C GLY A 103 -5.09 9.93 -15.34
N ARG A 104 -4.08 9.25 -14.74
CA ARG A 104 -2.86 8.85 -15.44
C ARG A 104 -2.28 7.56 -14.89
N TYR A 105 -1.85 6.67 -15.79
CA TYR A 105 -1.12 5.47 -15.43
C TYR A 105 0.38 5.69 -15.58
N LYS A 106 1.13 5.53 -14.48
CA LYS A 106 2.59 5.42 -14.56
C LYS A 106 2.93 3.94 -14.71
N ARG A 107 3.43 3.57 -15.88
CA ARG A 107 4.01 2.24 -16.15
C ARG A 107 5.04 1.87 -15.07
N ALA A 108 5.21 0.56 -14.87
CA ALA A 108 6.31 0.04 -14.06
C ALA A 108 7.65 0.57 -14.61
N GLN A 109 8.68 0.58 -13.77
CA GLN A 109 10.04 0.92 -14.19
C GLN A 109 10.94 -0.31 -14.07
N ALA A 110 11.85 -0.44 -15.02
CA ALA A 110 12.80 -1.53 -15.07
C ALA A 110 14.19 -1.05 -15.51
N ARG A 111 15.21 -1.86 -15.24
CA ARG A 111 16.58 -1.67 -15.72
C ARG A 111 17.11 -2.97 -16.32
N PRO A 112 17.95 -2.92 -17.38
CA PRO A 112 18.62 -4.11 -17.88
C PRO A 112 19.47 -4.78 -16.80
N THR A 113 19.58 -6.11 -16.86
CA THR A 113 20.41 -6.89 -15.93
C THR A 113 20.86 -8.21 -16.56
N ASP A 114 22.04 -8.69 -16.19
CA ASP A 114 22.53 -10.01 -16.58
C ASP A 114 22.20 -11.11 -15.54
N ALA A 115 21.55 -10.74 -14.43
CA ALA A 115 21.14 -11.68 -13.40
C ALA A 115 20.16 -12.75 -13.96
N ARG A 116 20.07 -13.90 -13.29
CA ARG A 116 19.16 -14.97 -13.73
C ARG A 116 17.69 -14.58 -13.51
N PRO A 117 16.75 -15.04 -14.37
CA PRO A 117 15.34 -14.83 -14.15
C PRO A 117 14.90 -15.36 -12.78
N ARG A 118 14.04 -14.60 -12.11
CA ARG A 118 13.43 -14.95 -10.84
C ARG A 118 12.12 -14.19 -10.66
N ALA A 119 11.17 -14.78 -9.96
CA ALA A 119 9.97 -14.09 -9.53
C ALA A 119 10.33 -12.90 -8.62
N ALA A 120 9.41 -11.92 -8.51
CA ALA A 120 9.50 -10.94 -7.46
C ALA A 120 9.41 -11.62 -6.08
N PRO A 121 10.06 -11.06 -5.04
CA PRO A 121 9.92 -11.58 -3.69
C PRO A 121 8.46 -11.63 -3.26
N ALA A 122 8.05 -12.72 -2.61
CA ALA A 122 6.78 -12.76 -1.90
C ALA A 122 6.79 -11.71 -0.78
N LEU A 123 5.60 -11.25 -0.35
CA LEU A 123 5.47 -10.20 0.65
C LEU A 123 6.28 -10.51 1.92
N ALA A 124 6.17 -11.74 2.44
CA ALA A 124 6.90 -12.18 3.63
C ALA A 124 8.42 -12.11 3.46
N ASP A 125 8.95 -12.50 2.29
CA ASP A 125 10.39 -12.49 2.03
C ASP A 125 10.93 -11.06 1.89
N GLY A 126 10.16 -10.19 1.23
CA GLY A 126 10.48 -8.76 1.14
C GLY A 126 10.46 -8.08 2.51
N LEU A 127 9.61 -8.53 3.43
CA LEU A 127 9.56 -8.05 4.82
C LEU A 127 10.73 -8.59 5.65
N ARG A 128 11.12 -9.85 5.51
CA ARG A 128 12.30 -10.41 6.20
C ARG A 128 13.59 -9.66 5.86
N ALA A 129 13.69 -9.18 4.61
CA ALA A 129 14.83 -8.38 4.17
C ALA A 129 14.97 -7.03 4.89
N THR A 130 13.95 -6.55 5.62
CA THR A 130 14.05 -5.35 6.46
C THR A 130 14.71 -5.63 7.82
N GLY A 131 15.05 -6.88 8.12
CA GLY A 131 15.68 -7.30 9.38
C GLY A 131 14.72 -7.43 10.57
N LEU A 132 13.41 -7.28 10.35
CA LEU A 132 12.39 -7.48 11.38
C LEU A 132 11.84 -8.92 11.35
N PRO A 133 11.46 -9.49 12.51
CA PRO A 133 10.75 -10.76 12.57
C PRO A 133 9.49 -10.76 11.69
N VAL A 134 9.22 -11.89 11.03
CA VAL A 134 8.05 -12.09 10.17
C VAL A 134 7.39 -13.42 10.51
N ARG A 135 6.11 -13.35 10.87
CA ARG A 135 5.26 -14.50 11.15
C ARG A 135 4.09 -14.55 10.19
N THR A 136 3.98 -15.65 9.46
CA THR A 136 2.79 -15.93 8.67
C THR A 136 1.68 -16.42 9.60
N VAL A 137 0.51 -15.81 9.50
CA VAL A 137 -0.69 -16.17 10.24
C VAL A 137 -1.75 -16.67 9.26
N ARG A 138 -2.59 -17.61 9.71
CA ARG A 138 -3.76 -18.02 8.92
C ARG A 138 -4.75 -16.87 8.79
N ARG A 139 -4.97 -16.16 9.90
CA ARG A 139 -5.82 -14.97 10.01
C ARG A 139 -5.31 -14.07 11.11
N PHE A 140 -5.59 -12.78 11.04
CA PHE A 140 -5.35 -11.88 12.17
C PHE A 140 -6.33 -12.20 13.31
N PRO A 141 -5.88 -12.29 14.58
CA PRO A 141 -6.78 -12.53 15.72
C PRO A 141 -7.87 -11.47 15.85
N GLN A 142 -7.49 -10.21 15.65
CA GLN A 142 -8.35 -9.07 15.42
C GLN A 142 -7.91 -8.50 14.07
N ASP A 143 -8.77 -8.56 13.05
CA ASP A 143 -8.43 -8.07 11.72
C ASP A 143 -8.57 -6.54 11.67
N PRO A 144 -7.47 -5.77 11.57
CA PRO A 144 -7.56 -4.31 11.55
C PRO A 144 -7.79 -3.73 10.14
N TRP A 145 -7.76 -4.59 9.12
CA TRP A 145 -7.84 -4.14 7.74
C TRP A 145 -9.16 -3.49 7.36
N PRO A 146 -10.35 -3.93 7.82
CA PRO A 146 -11.60 -3.25 7.50
C PRO A 146 -11.56 -1.76 7.86
N GLU A 147 -11.14 -1.42 9.08
CA GLU A 147 -11.02 -0.06 9.57
C GLU A 147 -9.90 0.69 8.85
N LEU A 148 -8.73 0.06 8.70
CA LEU A 148 -7.59 0.64 7.98
C LEU A 148 -7.96 0.98 6.52
N LEU A 149 -8.67 0.09 5.83
CA LEU A 149 -9.09 0.30 4.44
C LEU A 149 -10.15 1.40 4.32
N ASN A 150 -11.03 1.56 5.31
CA ASN A 150 -11.97 2.69 5.34
C ASN A 150 -11.23 4.02 5.50
N GLU A 151 -10.29 4.13 6.45
CA GLU A 151 -9.46 5.34 6.59
C GLU A 151 -8.68 5.64 5.31
N VAL A 152 -8.10 4.62 4.67
CA VAL A 152 -7.38 4.75 3.41
C VAL A 152 -8.32 5.19 2.27
N LEU A 153 -9.54 4.64 2.21
CA LEU A 153 -10.52 5.00 1.19
C LEU A 153 -10.96 6.46 1.34
N ASP A 154 -11.21 6.89 2.57
CA ASP A 154 -11.61 8.26 2.89
C ASP A 154 -10.44 9.25 2.75
N GLY A 155 -9.21 8.77 3.00
CA GLY A 155 -8.00 9.59 3.03
C GLY A 155 -7.91 10.49 4.25
N THR A 156 -8.66 10.19 5.33
CA THR A 156 -8.73 11.04 6.52
C THR A 156 -8.26 10.28 7.75
N VAL A 157 -7.42 10.91 8.58
CA VAL A 157 -7.00 10.36 9.88
C VAL A 157 -7.33 11.36 10.97
N ALA A 158 -8.32 11.05 11.81
CA ALA A 158 -8.70 11.88 12.93
C ALA A 158 -7.72 11.72 14.11
N PHE A 159 -7.51 12.80 14.85
CA PHE A 159 -6.80 12.82 16.14
C PHE A 159 -7.51 13.76 17.11
N PRO A 160 -7.27 13.71 18.44
CA PRO A 160 -8.11 14.38 19.42
C PRO A 160 -8.36 15.89 19.20
N SER A 161 -7.44 16.56 18.50
CA SER A 161 -7.48 18.01 18.27
C SER A 161 -7.63 18.43 16.80
N GLY A 162 -7.87 17.48 15.89
CA GLY A 162 -7.88 17.76 14.45
C GLY A 162 -7.97 16.52 13.56
N SER A 163 -7.67 16.71 12.29
CA SER A 163 -7.61 15.63 11.30
C SER A 163 -6.54 15.90 10.26
N LEU A 164 -5.98 14.81 9.72
CA LEU A 164 -5.16 14.84 8.52
C LEU A 164 -6.03 14.51 7.32
N LEU A 165 -5.86 15.24 6.22
CA LEU A 165 -6.38 14.87 4.90
C LEU A 165 -5.21 14.48 4.00
N LEU A 166 -5.18 13.22 3.57
CA LEU A 166 -4.14 12.63 2.73
C LEU A 166 -4.65 12.44 1.30
N SER A 167 -4.08 13.19 0.37
CA SER A 167 -4.52 13.24 -1.03
C SER A 167 -3.39 12.80 -1.97
N PRO A 168 -3.46 11.59 -2.57
CA PRO A 168 -2.50 11.19 -3.59
C PRO A 168 -2.74 11.96 -4.90
N THR A 169 -1.71 12.64 -5.39
CA THR A 169 -1.72 13.34 -6.69
C THR A 169 -0.75 12.69 -7.68
N PRO A 170 -0.81 13.03 -8.98
CA PRO A 170 0.16 12.52 -9.93
C PRO A 170 1.63 12.91 -9.66
N ALA A 171 1.90 13.93 -8.84
CA ALA A 171 3.27 14.36 -8.54
C ALA A 171 3.76 13.84 -7.19
N MET A 172 2.91 13.94 -6.17
CA MET A 172 3.23 13.64 -4.77
C MET A 172 1.97 13.32 -3.96
N THR A 173 2.11 12.78 -2.76
CA THR A 173 1.01 12.74 -1.79
C THR A 173 1.02 14.03 -0.98
N LEU A 174 -0.12 14.72 -0.89
CA LEU A 174 -0.28 15.90 -0.04
C LEU A 174 -0.95 15.51 1.27
N ILE A 175 -0.47 16.05 2.38
CA ILE A 175 -1.04 15.92 3.71
C ILE A 175 -1.40 17.32 4.20
N ASP A 176 -2.68 17.56 4.39
CA ASP A 176 -3.24 18.78 4.95
C ASP A 176 -3.67 18.55 6.40
N ILE A 177 -3.64 19.61 7.22
CA ILE A 177 -3.84 19.54 8.67
C ILE A 177 -4.89 20.55 9.11
N ASP A 178 -6.04 20.02 9.51
CA ASP A 178 -7.13 20.81 10.09
C ASP A 178 -7.22 20.57 11.60
N GLY A 179 -7.63 21.59 12.35
CA GLY A 179 -7.88 21.45 13.78
C GLY A 179 -8.20 22.75 14.48
N THR A 180 -8.45 22.65 15.79
CA THR A 180 -8.95 23.78 16.60
C THR A 180 -7.89 24.40 17.51
N LEU A 181 -6.68 23.82 17.56
CA LEU A 181 -5.59 24.32 18.40
C LEU A 181 -4.87 25.52 17.74
N PRO A 182 -4.20 26.36 18.54
CA PRO A 182 -3.28 27.36 18.00
C PRO A 182 -2.22 26.71 17.08
N PRO A 183 -1.78 27.38 15.99
CA PRO A 183 -0.93 26.79 14.95
C PRO A 183 0.28 25.98 15.44
N PRO A 184 1.11 26.47 16.39
CA PRO A 184 2.26 25.69 16.85
C PRO A 184 1.87 24.42 17.60
N ALA A 185 0.77 24.46 18.36
CA ALA A 185 0.26 23.32 19.10
C ALA A 185 -0.38 22.29 18.17
N LEU A 186 -1.16 22.74 17.18
CA LEU A 186 -1.75 21.88 16.16
C LEU A 186 -0.68 21.14 15.35
N ALA A 187 0.32 21.88 14.87
CA ALA A 187 1.42 21.30 14.09
C ALA A 187 2.18 20.23 14.88
N ARG A 188 2.50 20.49 16.16
CA ARG A 188 3.15 19.50 17.04
C ARG A 188 2.27 18.27 17.30
N ALA A 189 0.97 18.46 17.50
CA ALA A 189 0.02 17.37 17.73
C ALA A 189 -0.13 16.47 16.48
N ALA A 190 0.00 17.04 15.28
CA ALA A 190 -0.11 16.30 14.02
C ALA A 190 1.12 15.44 13.69
N VAL A 191 2.33 15.81 14.16
CA VAL A 191 3.58 15.07 13.85
C VAL A 191 3.49 13.56 14.09
N PRO A 192 3.11 13.05 15.28
CA PRO A 192 3.04 11.60 15.50
C PRO A 192 1.98 10.94 14.61
N VAL A 193 0.88 11.63 14.33
CA VAL A 193 -0.20 11.13 13.46
C VAL A 193 0.29 11.01 12.02
N ILE A 194 1.07 11.98 11.53
CA ILE A 194 1.69 11.95 10.20
C ILE A 194 2.69 10.79 10.10
N ALA A 195 3.56 10.64 11.09
CA ALA A 195 4.54 9.54 11.13
C ALA A 195 3.84 8.17 11.13
N GLY A 196 2.79 8.02 11.94
CA GLY A 196 1.95 6.83 11.96
C GLY A 196 1.26 6.56 10.61
N ALA A 197 0.68 7.59 9.98
CA ALA A 197 0.03 7.46 8.69
C ALA A 197 1.00 7.05 7.57
N ILE A 198 2.25 7.54 7.59
CA ILE A 198 3.29 7.14 6.64
C ILE A 198 3.53 5.62 6.70
N GLY A 199 3.67 5.06 7.90
CA GLY A 199 3.84 3.61 8.07
C GLY A 199 2.57 2.84 7.73
N ARG A 200 1.43 3.23 8.32
CA ARG A 200 0.14 2.53 8.20
C ARG A 200 -0.38 2.50 6.77
N PHE A 201 -0.16 3.54 5.98
CA PHE A 201 -0.65 3.61 4.60
C PHE A 201 0.41 3.25 3.56
N ASP A 202 1.60 2.77 3.99
CA ASP A 202 2.76 2.45 3.14
C ASP A 202 3.11 3.64 2.21
N LEU A 203 3.16 4.86 2.77
CA LEU A 203 3.48 6.06 2.00
C LEU A 203 4.96 6.11 1.67
N ALA A 204 5.26 6.49 0.43
CA ALA A 204 6.63 6.66 -0.05
C ALA A 204 6.68 7.60 -1.25
N GLY A 205 7.89 7.91 -1.72
CA GLY A 205 8.09 8.83 -2.83
C GLY A 205 8.11 10.27 -2.36
N SER A 206 7.53 11.18 -3.14
CA SER A 206 7.42 12.57 -2.74
C SER A 206 6.14 12.77 -1.94
N ILE A 207 6.28 13.35 -0.75
CA ILE A 207 5.17 13.70 0.14
C ILE A 207 5.32 15.18 0.50
N GLY A 208 4.25 15.95 0.36
CA GLY A 208 4.17 17.33 0.82
C GLY A 208 3.28 17.40 2.06
N ILE A 209 3.74 18.07 3.11
CA ILE A 209 2.95 18.31 4.31
C ILE A 209 2.72 19.81 4.42
N ASP A 210 1.46 20.21 4.45
CA ASP A 210 1.04 21.57 4.66
C ASP A 210 0.70 21.78 6.15
N PHE A 211 1.71 22.22 6.91
CA PHE A 211 1.46 22.60 8.30
C PHE A 211 0.87 24.00 8.37
N PRO A 212 0.10 24.33 9.43
CA PRO A 212 -0.33 25.69 9.63
C PRO A 212 0.90 26.62 9.75
N SER A 213 0.79 27.82 9.20
CA SER A 213 1.90 28.78 9.15
C SER A 213 2.38 29.16 10.56
N LEU A 214 3.70 29.09 10.77
CA LEU A 214 4.36 29.41 12.05
C LEU A 214 5.22 30.67 11.91
N GLU A 215 4.88 31.71 12.67
CA GLU A 215 5.59 32.99 12.64
C GLU A 215 6.99 32.88 13.27
N SER A 216 7.05 32.30 14.47
CA SER A 216 8.28 32.19 15.26
C SER A 216 9.29 31.25 14.59
N ARG A 217 10.56 31.68 14.56
CA ARG A 217 11.67 30.81 14.15
C ARG A 217 11.88 29.66 15.14
N GLU A 218 11.59 29.88 16.42
CA GLU A 218 11.72 28.87 17.45
C GLU A 218 10.71 27.74 17.27
N ASP A 219 9.43 28.08 17.02
CA ASP A 219 8.38 27.09 16.76
C ASP A 219 8.68 26.26 15.51
N ARG A 220 9.16 26.89 14.43
CA ARG A 220 9.59 26.18 13.21
C ARG A 220 10.72 25.19 13.50
N ARG A 221 11.73 25.61 14.27
CA ARG A 221 12.84 24.74 14.65
C ARG A 221 12.39 23.58 15.54
N ALA A 222 11.49 23.84 16.50
CA ALA A 222 10.93 22.82 17.38
C ALA A 222 10.12 21.78 16.60
N LEU A 223 9.31 22.22 15.65
CA LEU A 223 8.55 21.34 14.76
C LEU A 223 9.47 20.51 13.85
N ASP A 224 10.47 21.14 13.25
CA ASP A 224 11.48 20.46 12.43
C ASP A 224 12.17 19.34 13.23
N GLN A 225 12.51 19.59 14.50
CA GLN A 225 13.11 18.60 15.37
C GLN A 225 12.12 17.47 15.69
N ALA A 226 10.88 17.80 16.09
CA ALA A 226 9.85 16.81 16.40
C ALA A 226 9.57 15.88 15.21
N LEU A 227 9.49 16.44 14.00
CA LEU A 227 9.29 15.66 12.78
C LEU A 227 10.50 14.77 12.47
N ALA A 228 11.72 15.26 12.68
CA ALA A 228 12.93 14.46 12.50
C ALA A 228 12.97 13.27 13.47
N ASP A 229 12.60 13.49 14.73
CA ASP A 229 12.58 12.45 15.76
C ASP A 229 11.50 11.40 15.45
N ALA A 230 10.30 11.84 15.07
CA ALA A 230 9.19 10.94 14.74
C ALA A 230 9.46 10.08 13.49
N LEU A 231 10.27 10.58 12.54
CA LEU A 231 10.62 9.86 11.30
C LEU A 231 12.02 9.25 11.33
N ALA A 232 12.68 9.19 12.50
CA ALA A 232 14.08 8.78 12.61
C ALA A 232 14.35 7.35 12.08
N THR A 233 13.36 6.45 12.15
CA THR A 233 13.46 5.06 11.72
C THR A 233 13.00 4.83 10.27
N TRP A 234 12.42 5.85 9.63
CA TRP A 234 11.93 5.77 8.26
C TRP A 234 12.95 6.40 7.29
N PRO A 235 13.55 5.65 6.35
CA PRO A 235 14.59 6.20 5.47
C PRO A 235 14.04 7.25 4.50
N HIS A 236 14.43 8.52 4.69
CA HIS A 236 13.96 9.64 3.87
C HIS A 236 14.94 10.81 3.84
N GLN A 237 14.68 11.75 2.93
CA GLN A 237 15.21 13.12 2.96
C GLN A 237 14.04 14.06 3.26
N ARG A 238 14.32 15.19 3.93
CA ARG A 238 13.32 16.23 4.17
C ARG A 238 13.87 17.63 3.95
N THR A 239 13.00 18.55 3.61
CA THR A 239 13.28 19.99 3.74
C THR A 239 13.04 20.45 5.17
N ALA A 240 13.64 21.59 5.54
CA ALA A 240 13.12 22.37 6.65
C ALA A 240 11.76 22.96 6.29
N MET A 241 10.97 23.35 7.29
CA MET A 241 9.74 24.10 7.07
C MET A 241 10.04 25.43 6.36
N ASN A 242 9.35 25.67 5.24
CA ASN A 242 9.48 26.95 4.53
C ASN A 242 8.64 28.07 5.18
N GLY A 243 8.69 29.28 4.61
CA GLY A 243 7.95 30.44 5.14
C GLY A 243 6.42 30.34 5.06
N PHE A 244 5.88 29.33 4.38
CA PHE A 244 4.46 29.09 4.19
C PHE A 244 3.95 27.86 4.95
N GLY A 245 4.77 27.21 5.78
CA GLY A 245 4.37 26.02 6.54
C GLY A 245 4.58 24.69 5.79
N PHE A 246 5.13 24.69 4.59
CA PHE A 246 5.29 23.47 3.80
C PHE A 246 6.60 22.73 4.12
N VAL A 247 6.50 21.42 4.24
CA VAL A 247 7.63 20.48 4.36
C VAL A 247 7.51 19.43 3.26
N GLN A 248 8.61 19.16 2.55
CA GLN A 248 8.67 18.06 1.58
C GLN A 248 9.48 16.90 2.15
N LEU A 249 8.93 15.69 2.07
CA LEU A 249 9.62 14.44 2.32
C LEU A 249 9.87 13.72 0.98
N ILE A 250 11.03 13.08 0.86
CA ILE A 250 11.40 12.26 -0.29
C ILE A 250 11.95 10.93 0.21
N SER A 251 11.30 9.84 -0.17
CA SER A 251 11.77 8.48 0.08
C SER A 251 11.74 7.64 -1.19
N ARG A 252 12.36 6.45 -1.14
CA ARG A 252 12.39 5.53 -2.26
C ARG A 252 11.00 4.94 -2.50
N LEU A 253 10.47 5.11 -3.71
CA LEU A 253 9.17 4.56 -4.13
C LEU A 253 9.34 3.30 -4.97
N GLU A 254 8.94 2.15 -4.45
CA GLU A 254 9.04 0.86 -5.14
C GLU A 254 7.66 0.29 -5.53
N ARG A 255 6.60 0.71 -4.84
CA ARG A 255 5.24 0.16 -4.94
C ARG A 255 4.21 1.26 -4.68
N PRO A 256 2.96 1.11 -5.14
CA PRO A 256 1.90 2.03 -4.75
C PRO A 256 1.61 1.94 -3.25
N SER A 257 1.26 3.08 -2.64
CA SER A 257 0.76 3.10 -1.27
C SER A 257 -0.61 2.44 -1.17
N LEU A 258 -1.08 2.18 0.05
CA LEU A 258 -2.45 1.74 0.27
C LEU A 258 -3.46 2.77 -0.26
N LEU A 259 -3.21 4.06 -0.06
CA LEU A 259 -4.05 5.16 -0.60
C LEU A 259 -4.23 5.02 -2.11
N ALA A 260 -3.12 4.94 -2.86
CA ALA A 260 -3.18 4.82 -4.31
C ALA A 260 -3.86 3.53 -4.76
N THR A 261 -3.62 2.43 -4.04
CA THR A 261 -4.15 1.10 -4.38
C THR A 261 -5.66 1.00 -4.15
N VAL A 262 -6.14 1.48 -3.00
CA VAL A 262 -7.55 1.34 -2.59
C VAL A 262 -8.40 2.41 -3.24
N GLN A 263 -7.98 3.68 -3.26
CA GLN A 263 -8.75 4.75 -3.92
C GLN A 263 -8.77 4.61 -5.45
N GLY A 264 -7.72 4.04 -6.05
CA GLY A 264 -7.66 3.74 -7.48
C GLY A 264 -8.51 2.55 -7.91
N GLY A 265 -8.89 1.68 -6.98
CA GLY A 265 -9.65 0.45 -7.25
C GLY A 265 -10.53 0.00 -6.08
N PRO A 266 -11.47 0.85 -5.59
CA PRO A 266 -12.20 0.57 -4.36
C PRO A 266 -13.09 -0.67 -4.47
N TRP A 267 -13.63 -0.94 -5.66
CA TRP A 267 -14.44 -2.14 -5.91
C TRP A 267 -13.61 -3.42 -5.89
N ARG A 268 -12.37 -3.37 -6.39
CA ARG A 268 -11.42 -4.50 -6.31
C ARG A 268 -10.95 -4.71 -4.86
N ALA A 269 -10.68 -3.63 -4.13
CA ALA A 269 -10.38 -3.70 -2.70
C ALA A 269 -11.54 -4.34 -1.90
N GLY A 270 -12.78 -3.92 -2.17
CA GLY A 270 -13.98 -4.53 -1.59
C GLY A 270 -14.15 -6.01 -1.94
N ALA A 271 -13.82 -6.40 -3.18
CA ALA A 271 -13.91 -7.79 -3.62
C ALA A 271 -12.93 -8.67 -2.83
N LEU A 272 -11.69 -8.22 -2.68
CA LEU A 272 -10.65 -8.96 -1.96
C LEU A 272 -10.93 -9.00 -0.45
N LEU A 273 -11.46 -7.92 0.14
CA LEU A 273 -11.92 -7.92 1.52
C LEU A 273 -13.11 -8.88 1.74
N LEU A 274 -14.05 -8.95 0.79
CA LEU A 274 -15.18 -9.87 0.85
C LEU A 274 -14.73 -11.34 0.82
N LEU A 275 -13.70 -11.66 0.03
CA LEU A 275 -13.10 -13.01 0.00
C LEU A 275 -12.49 -13.38 1.35
N ARG A 276 -11.87 -12.43 2.08
CA ARG A 276 -11.40 -12.65 3.46
C ARG A 276 -12.54 -12.95 4.41
N ARG A 277 -13.60 -12.14 4.36
CA ARG A 277 -14.81 -12.35 5.17
C ARG A 277 -15.44 -13.73 4.94
N LEU A 278 -15.38 -14.25 3.71
CA LEU A 278 -15.82 -15.62 3.40
C LEU A 278 -14.93 -16.68 4.06
N GLU A 279 -13.61 -16.50 4.02
CA GLU A 279 -12.64 -17.41 4.67
C GLU A 279 -12.77 -17.39 6.21
N ASP A 280 -13.22 -16.26 6.79
CA ASP A 280 -13.36 -16.06 8.24
C ASP A 280 -14.70 -16.58 8.81
N GLU A 281 -15.72 -16.81 7.98
CA GLU A 281 -17.01 -17.30 8.44
C GLU A 281 -16.94 -18.77 8.88
N SER A 282 -16.99 -18.96 10.20
CA SER A 282 -16.79 -20.27 10.85
C SER A 282 -18.08 -21.04 11.10
N ARG A 283 -19.26 -20.40 11.04
CA ARG A 283 -20.54 -21.09 11.27
C ARG A 283 -20.82 -22.07 10.12
N PRO A 284 -21.39 -23.25 10.41
CA PRO A 284 -21.64 -24.28 9.40
C PRO A 284 -22.73 -23.86 8.39
N GLY A 285 -22.82 -24.56 7.26
CA GLY A 285 -23.83 -24.35 6.21
C GLY A 285 -23.24 -23.88 4.88
N SER A 286 -24.07 -23.45 3.93
CA SER A 286 -23.57 -22.71 2.76
C SER A 286 -23.21 -21.27 3.15
N LEU A 287 -22.50 -20.55 2.28
CA LEU A 287 -22.13 -19.16 2.48
C LEU A 287 -22.98 -18.25 1.60
N LEU A 288 -23.34 -17.09 2.13
CA LEU A 288 -23.85 -15.95 1.37
C LEU A 288 -22.81 -14.83 1.38
N ALA A 289 -22.39 -14.39 0.21
CA ALA A 289 -21.62 -13.17 0.01
C ALA A 289 -22.57 -12.07 -0.51
N GLN A 290 -22.85 -11.06 0.30
CA GLN A 290 -23.68 -9.92 -0.09
C GLN A 290 -22.82 -8.67 -0.25
N ALA A 291 -22.86 -8.02 -1.41
CA ALA A 291 -22.07 -6.82 -1.69
C ALA A 291 -22.66 -6.00 -2.83
N HIS A 292 -22.13 -4.79 -3.04
CA HIS A 292 -22.46 -3.97 -4.19
C HIS A 292 -22.22 -4.72 -5.52
N PRO A 293 -23.07 -4.60 -6.56
CA PRO A 293 -22.89 -5.30 -7.83
C PRO A 293 -21.49 -5.15 -8.44
N ARG A 294 -20.89 -3.95 -8.33
CA ARG A 294 -19.52 -3.68 -8.80
C ARG A 294 -18.43 -4.41 -8.01
N VAL A 295 -18.66 -4.73 -6.73
CA VAL A 295 -17.76 -5.57 -5.93
C VAL A 295 -17.83 -7.00 -6.44
N ILE A 296 -19.04 -7.55 -6.60
CA ILE A 296 -19.24 -8.92 -7.09
C ILE A 296 -18.66 -9.10 -8.50
N ALA A 297 -18.83 -8.11 -9.36
CA ALA A 297 -18.26 -8.09 -10.70
C ALA A 297 -16.72 -8.00 -10.72
N ALA A 298 -16.11 -7.45 -9.65
CA ALA A 298 -14.66 -7.37 -9.50
C ALA A 298 -14.02 -8.64 -8.92
N VAL A 299 -14.82 -9.62 -8.46
CA VAL A 299 -14.32 -10.94 -8.07
C VAL A 299 -14.08 -11.76 -9.33
N GLU A 300 -12.80 -11.97 -9.68
CA GLU A 300 -12.38 -12.76 -10.83
C GLU A 300 -12.86 -14.22 -10.74
N PRO A 301 -13.17 -14.89 -11.87
CA PRO A 301 -13.64 -16.27 -11.86
C PRO A 301 -12.73 -17.23 -11.07
N GLU A 302 -11.41 -17.12 -11.25
CA GLU A 302 -10.43 -17.95 -10.57
C GLU A 302 -10.45 -17.73 -9.04
N TRP A 303 -10.77 -16.51 -8.59
CA TRP A 303 -10.90 -16.20 -7.17
C TRP A 303 -12.17 -16.78 -6.56
N ARG A 304 -13.26 -16.88 -7.34
CA ARG A 304 -14.49 -17.55 -6.88
C ARG A 304 -14.22 -19.04 -6.68
N ASP A 305 -13.54 -19.67 -7.63
CA ASP A 305 -13.18 -21.08 -7.55
C ASP A 305 -12.23 -21.34 -6.38
N GLU A 306 -11.25 -20.46 -6.17
CA GLU A 306 -10.34 -20.54 -5.02
C GLU A 306 -11.09 -20.37 -3.69
N ALA A 307 -12.06 -19.45 -3.61
CA ALA A 307 -12.86 -19.25 -2.40
C ALA A 307 -13.69 -20.50 -2.06
N VAL A 308 -14.31 -21.13 -3.06
CA VAL A 308 -15.03 -22.41 -2.87
C VAL A 308 -14.06 -23.49 -2.42
N ARG A 309 -12.86 -23.60 -3.03
CA ARG A 309 -11.84 -24.58 -2.66
C ARG A 309 -11.35 -24.39 -1.22
N ARG A 310 -11.05 -23.16 -0.80
CA ARG A 310 -10.50 -22.86 0.53
C ARG A 310 -11.53 -22.97 1.66
N THR A 311 -12.76 -22.57 1.39
CA THR A 311 -13.86 -22.69 2.37
C THR A 311 -14.44 -24.10 2.41
N GLY A 312 -14.37 -24.85 1.31
CA GLY A 312 -15.03 -26.15 1.15
C GLY A 312 -16.55 -26.05 1.09
N ARG A 313 -17.10 -24.86 0.80
CA ARG A 313 -18.53 -24.54 0.93
C ARG A 313 -19.07 -23.93 -0.36
N ALA A 314 -20.33 -24.21 -0.66
CA ALA A 314 -21.04 -23.50 -1.72
C ALA A 314 -21.26 -22.03 -1.32
N ILE A 315 -21.03 -21.10 -2.27
CA ILE A 315 -21.13 -19.66 -2.05
C ILE A 315 -22.21 -19.08 -2.96
N ALA A 316 -23.28 -18.54 -2.37
CA ALA A 316 -24.26 -17.73 -3.06
C ALA A 316 -23.80 -16.27 -3.09
N TRP A 317 -23.94 -15.61 -4.25
CA TRP A 317 -23.56 -14.21 -4.43
C TRP A 317 -24.82 -13.36 -4.59
N GLN A 318 -25.06 -12.42 -3.68
CA GLN A 318 -26.23 -11.54 -3.71
C GLN A 318 -25.81 -10.08 -3.86
N ALA A 319 -26.30 -9.44 -4.92
CA ALA A 319 -26.02 -8.04 -5.17
C ALA A 319 -26.96 -7.13 -4.35
N ASP A 320 -26.39 -6.10 -3.72
CA ASP A 320 -27.13 -5.03 -3.05
C ASP A 320 -26.53 -3.66 -3.43
N PRO A 321 -27.21 -2.87 -4.28
CA PRO A 321 -26.67 -1.60 -4.76
C PRO A 321 -26.59 -0.50 -3.69
N THR A 322 -27.14 -0.71 -2.49
CA THR A 322 -27.06 0.27 -1.39
C THR A 322 -25.76 0.17 -0.58
N LEU A 323 -25.00 -0.91 -0.76
CA LEU A 323 -23.76 -1.11 -0.02
C LEU A 323 -22.60 -0.28 -0.60
N ALA A 324 -21.82 0.32 0.30
CA ALA A 324 -20.57 1.00 -0.04
C ALA A 324 -19.52 0.00 -0.57
N PRO A 325 -18.43 0.47 -1.25
CA PRO A 325 -17.40 -0.41 -1.82
C PRO A 325 -16.81 -1.43 -0.84
N LEU A 326 -16.59 -1.05 0.43
CA LEU A 326 -16.03 -1.91 1.48
C LEU A 326 -17.10 -2.53 2.41
N GLY A 327 -18.39 -2.29 2.11
CA GLY A 327 -19.52 -2.69 2.96
C GLY A 327 -20.04 -4.11 2.74
N GLY A 328 -19.48 -4.87 1.79
CA GLY A 328 -19.95 -6.23 1.49
C GLY A 328 -19.59 -7.24 2.58
N PHE A 329 -20.48 -8.11 2.99
CA PHE A 329 -20.26 -9.06 4.09
C PHE A 329 -20.52 -10.51 3.68
N ALA A 330 -20.02 -11.42 4.50
CA ALA A 330 -20.26 -12.85 4.37
C ALA A 330 -21.02 -13.36 5.59
N GLN A 331 -21.92 -14.31 5.39
CA GLN A 331 -22.60 -15.02 6.47
C GLN A 331 -22.86 -16.47 6.10
N ALA A 332 -22.90 -17.33 7.12
CA ALA A 332 -23.40 -18.68 6.95
C ALA A 332 -24.92 -18.68 6.84
N LEU A 333 -25.45 -19.43 5.87
CA LEU A 333 -26.88 -19.72 5.79
C LEU A 333 -27.16 -20.96 6.62
N ALA A 334 -28.09 -20.84 7.57
CA ALA A 334 -28.60 -22.00 8.30
C ALA A 334 -29.27 -22.95 7.29
N SER A 335 -28.84 -24.20 7.34
CA SER A 335 -29.46 -25.33 6.64
C SER A 335 -30.82 -25.65 7.23
#